data_AF-A0A258CKE3-F1
#
_entry.id   AF-A0A258CKE3-F1
#
_cell.length_a   1.000
_cell.length_b   1.000
_cell.length_c   1.000
_cell.angle_alpha   90.00
_cell.angle_beta   90.00
_cell.angle_gamma   90.00
#
_symmetry.space_group_name_H-M   'P 1'
#
loop_
_entity.id
_entity.type
_entity.pdbx_description
1 polymer ?
#
loop_
_entity_poly.entity_id
_entity_poly.type
_entity_poly.pdbx_seq_one_letter_code
_entity_poly.pdbx_strand_id
1 'polypeptide(L)' 'MQQQARFINIGERTNVTGSAKFKKLILKGDFEAALDVARQQVENGAQIIDINMDEGMLDSKAAMVRYLTLLAAEPDI' A
#
# COMPACT_ATOMS: atom_id res chain seq x y z
N MET A 1 32.40 14.23 8.22
CA MET A 1 31.83 13.22 7.30
C MET A 1 30.64 13.86 6.62
N GLN A 2 30.65 14.02 5.29
CA GLN A 2 29.45 14.47 4.58
C GLN A 2 28.42 13.33 4.62
N GLN A 3 27.23 13.62 5.14
CA GLN A 3 26.13 12.66 5.17
C GLN A 3 25.56 12.59 3.75
N GLN A 4 25.91 11.54 3.01
CA GLN A 4 25.30 11.27 1.71
C GLN A 4 23.85 10.87 1.96
N ALA A 5 22.90 11.66 1.45
CA ALA A 5 21.49 11.31 1.55
C ALA A 5 21.27 9.97 0.83
N ARG A 6 20.82 8.95 1.57
CA ARG A 6 20.41 7.68 0.96
C ARG A 6 19.21 7.98 0.08
N PHE A 7 19.27 7.55 -1.18
CA PHE A 7 18.08 7.54 -2.03
C PHE A 7 17.05 6.64 -1.36
N ILE A 8 15.84 7.17 -1.16
CA ILE A 8 14.70 6.45 -0.61
C ILE A 8 13.64 6.39 -1.72
N ASN A 9 13.35 5.20 -2.24
CA ASN A 9 12.23 5.01 -3.15
C ASN A 9 10.94 4.71 -2.37
N ILE A 10 9.83 5.23 -2.91
CA ILE A 10 8.50 5.08 -2.34
C ILE A 10 7.64 4.34 -3.37
N GLY A 11 7.05 3.21 -2.96
CA GLY A 11 6.10 2.46 -3.78
C GLY A 11 4.72 3.11 -3.75
N GLU A 12 4.18 3.48 -4.91
CA GLU A 12 2.92 4.22 -5.08
C GLU A 12 1.68 3.36 -5.45
N ARG A 13 1.83 2.04 -5.63
CA ARG A 13 0.80 1.17 -6.24
C ARG A 13 -0.31 0.73 -5.29
N THR A 14 -0.17 1.02 -4.01
CA THR A 14 -1.17 0.86 -2.94
C THR A 14 -2.05 2.10 -2.81
N ASN A 15 -2.54 2.58 -3.95
CA ASN A 15 -3.30 3.81 -4.07
C ASN A 15 -4.60 3.55 -4.85
N VAL A 16 -5.75 3.72 -4.18
CA VAL A 16 -7.08 3.45 -4.76
C VAL A 16 -7.37 4.34 -5.97
N THR A 17 -6.85 5.56 -6.02
CA THR A 17 -7.04 6.46 -7.16
C THR A 17 -6.05 6.19 -8.29
N GLY A 18 -4.80 5.84 -7.96
CA GLY A 18 -3.69 5.69 -8.91
C GLY A 18 -3.46 4.27 -9.45
N SER A 19 -4.03 3.24 -8.84
CA SER A 19 -3.79 1.83 -9.19
C SER A 19 -5.09 1.08 -9.45
N ALA A 20 -5.36 0.77 -10.73
CA ALA A 20 -6.56 0.04 -11.14
C ALA A 20 -6.67 -1.35 -10.49
N LYS A 21 -5.53 -2.03 -10.29
CA LYS A 21 -5.47 -3.33 -9.59
C LYS A 21 -5.86 -3.15 -8.12
N PHE A 22 -5.22 -2.22 -7.41
CA PHE A 22 -5.50 -1.98 -6.00
C PHE A 22 -6.94 -1.52 -5.76
N LYS A 23 -7.42 -0.55 -6.57
CA LYS A 23 -8.82 -0.09 -6.56
C LYS A 23 -9.81 -1.25 -6.61
N LYS A 24 -9.62 -2.17 -7.58
CA LYS A 24 -10.51 -3.32 -7.77
C LYS A 24 -10.54 -4.24 -6.53
N LEU A 25 -9.40 -4.43 -5.88
CA LEU A 25 -9.30 -5.29 -4.70
C LEU A 25 -9.97 -4.65 -3.48
N ILE A 26 -9.67 -3.38 -3.21
CA ILE A 26 -10.27 -2.63 -2.09
C ILE A 26 -11.77 -2.51 -2.24
N LEU A 27 -12.29 -2.15 -3.42
CA LEU A 27 -13.74 -2.05 -3.65
C LEU A 27 -14.47 -3.40 -3.58
N LYS A 28 -13.75 -4.52 -3.78
CA LYS A 28 -14.29 -5.87 -3.58
C LYS A 28 -14.15 -6.38 -2.14
N GLY A 29 -13.47 -5.63 -1.28
CA GLY A 29 -13.15 -6.05 0.09
C GLY A 29 -12.10 -7.17 0.15
N ASP A 30 -11.34 -7.38 -0.92
CA ASP A 30 -10.30 -8.41 -1.02
C ASP A 30 -8.96 -7.83 -0.53
N PHE A 31 -8.87 -7.62 0.78
CA PHE A 31 -7.71 -6.97 1.41
C PHE A 31 -6.48 -7.89 1.46
N GLU A 32 -6.65 -9.20 1.49
CA GLU A 32 -5.53 -10.16 1.46
C GLU A 32 -4.80 -10.09 0.12
N ALA A 33 -5.51 -10.18 -1.01
CA ALA A 33 -4.89 -10.00 -2.31
C ALA A 33 -4.33 -8.57 -2.51
N ALA A 34 -4.84 -7.57 -1.77
CA ALA A 34 -4.29 -6.22 -1.77
C ALA A 34 -2.94 -6.13 -1.04
N LEU A 35 -2.63 -7.03 -0.10
CA LEU A 35 -1.31 -7.12 0.53
C LEU A 35 -0.24 -7.54 -0.48
N ASP A 36 -0.59 -8.40 -1.44
CA ASP A 36 0.34 -8.81 -2.51
C ASP A 36 0.81 -7.61 -3.35
N VAL A 37 0.00 -6.55 -3.47
CA VAL A 37 0.41 -5.32 -4.15
C VAL A 37 1.49 -4.58 -3.36
N ALA A 38 1.40 -4.56 -2.03
CA ALA A 38 2.45 -4.00 -1.17
C ALA A 38 3.71 -4.88 -1.20
N ARG A 39 3.56 -6.20 -1.02
CA ARG A 39 4.67 -7.16 -1.06
C ARG A 39 5.46 -7.08 -2.36
N GLN A 40 4.78 -7.05 -3.50
CA GLN A 40 5.45 -6.90 -4.80
C GLN A 40 6.25 -5.60 -4.91
N GLN A 41 5.83 -4.50 -4.27
CA GLN A 41 6.61 -3.27 -4.28
C GLN A 41 7.86 -3.38 -3.42
N VAL A 42 7.76 -4.01 -2.24
CA VAL A 42 8.90 -4.32 -1.36
C VAL A 42 9.90 -5.24 -2.07
N GLU A 43 9.43 -6.32 -2.70
CA GLU A 43 10.25 -7.24 -3.48
C GLU A 43 10.95 -6.55 -4.66
N ASN A 44 10.32 -5.54 -5.26
CA ASN A 44 10.89 -4.71 -6.31
C ASN A 44 11.76 -3.55 -5.77
N GLY A 45 12.04 -3.54 -4.47
CA GLY A 45 13.02 -2.69 -3.82
C GLY A 45 12.47 -1.41 -3.22
N ALA A 46 11.14 -1.22 -3.13
CA ALA A 46 10.56 -0.06 -2.43
C ALA A 46 10.91 -0.10 -0.94
N GLN A 47 11.43 1.01 -0.41
CA GLN A 47 11.81 1.14 1.00
C GLN A 47 10.67 1.67 1.87
N ILE A 48 9.72 2.37 1.27
CA ILE A 48 8.50 2.87 1.89
C ILE A 48 7.35 2.57 0.95
N ILE A 49 6.19 2.21 1.50
CA ILE A 49 4.96 2.01 0.75
C ILE A 49 3.99 3.15 1.07
N ASP A 50 3.53 3.86 0.04
CA ASP A 50 2.49 4.90 0.17
C ASP A 50 1.11 4.27 0.14
N ILE A 51 0.24 4.61 1.10
CA ILE A 51 -1.11 4.04 1.20
C ILE A 51 -2.15 5.14 1.00
N ASN A 52 -2.98 4.99 -0.02
CA ASN A 52 -4.10 5.86 -0.28
C ASN A 52 -5.39 5.05 -0.46
N MET A 53 -6.36 5.30 0.41
CA MET A 53 -7.68 4.67 0.45
C MET A 53 -8.82 5.62 0.04
N ASP A 54 -8.51 6.77 -0.55
CA ASP A 54 -9.53 7.75 -0.91
C ASP A 54 -10.24 7.38 -2.22
N GLU A 55 -11.56 7.28 -2.12
CA GLU A 55 -12.48 7.01 -3.22
C GLU A 55 -13.88 7.51 -2.83
N GLY A 56 -14.65 8.09 -3.76
CA GLY A 56 -15.90 8.79 -3.45
C GLY A 56 -17.00 7.94 -2.80
N MET A 57 -16.97 6.61 -2.97
CA MET A 57 -17.97 5.68 -2.45
C MET A 57 -17.43 4.78 -1.33
N LEU A 58 -16.15 4.93 -0.96
CA LEU A 58 -15.50 4.10 0.04
C LEU A 58 -15.52 4.78 1.42
N ASP A 59 -15.77 4.01 2.48
CA ASP A 59 -15.40 4.43 3.83
C ASP A 59 -13.87 4.34 3.96
N SER A 60 -13.17 5.39 3.51
CA SER A 60 -11.71 5.43 3.46
C SER A 60 -11.08 5.14 4.83
N LYS A 61 -11.69 5.63 5.92
CA LYS A 61 -11.16 5.43 7.28
C LYS A 61 -11.25 3.98 7.69
N ALA A 62 -12.41 3.35 7.50
CA ALA A 62 -12.58 1.94 7.83
C ALA A 62 -11.67 1.04 6.97
N ALA A 63 -11.57 1.34 5.67
CA ALA A 63 -10.68 0.63 4.75
C ALA A 63 -9.20 0.76 5.16
N MET A 64 -8.77 1.98 5.52
CA MET A 64 -7.41 2.25 5.99
C MET A 64 -7.07 1.47 7.26
N VAL A 65 -7.93 1.53 8.28
CA VAL A 65 -7.71 0.81 9.54
C VAL A 65 -7.62 -0.70 9.28
N ARG A 66 -8.54 -1.25 8.47
CA ARG A 66 -8.54 -2.67 8.15
C ARG A 66 -7.27 -3.08 7.41
N TYR A 67 -6.90 -2.35 6.36
CA TYR A 67 -5.73 -2.69 5.55
C TYR A 67 -4.43 -2.58 6.35
N LEU A 68 -4.24 -1.50 7.10
CA LEU A 68 -3.02 -1.33 7.91
C LEU A 68 -2.92 -2.34 9.05
N THR A 69 -4.04 -2.78 9.62
CA THR A 69 -4.04 -3.85 10.65
C THR A 69 -3.55 -5.18 10.06
N LEU A 70 -4.01 -5.52 8.85
CA LEU A 70 -3.55 -6.72 8.15
C LEU A 70 -2.09 -6.59 7.73
N LEU A 71 -1.70 -5.44 7.18
CA LEU A 71 -0.32 -5.18 6.74
C LEU A 71 0.67 -5.26 7.90
N ALA A 72 0.32 -4.75 9.08
CA ALA A 72 1.15 -4.86 10.28
C ALA A 72 1.35 -6.29 10.81
N ALA A 73 0.52 -7.24 10.36
CA ALA A 73 0.64 -8.65 10.70
C ALA A 73 1.51 -9.44 9.70
N GLU A 74 1.91 -8.83 8.57
CA GLU A 74 2.73 -9.44 7.54
C GLU A 74 4.20 -9.04 7.72
N PRO A 75 5.09 -9.94 8.21
CA PRO A 75 6.48 -9.59 8.51
C PRO A 75 7.33 -9.29 7.26
N ASP A 76 6.86 -9.68 6.08
CA ASP A 76 7.56 -9.51 4.80
C ASP A 76 7.23 -8.17 4.09
N ILE A 77 6.45 -7.30 4.74
CA ILE A 77 5.99 -5.99 4.22
C ILE A 77 6.31 -4.91 5.25
#